data_AF-A0A434TAZ6-F1
#
_entry.id   AF-A0A434TAZ6-F1
#
_cell.length_a   1.000
_cell.length_b   1.000
_cell.length_c   1.000
_cell.angle_alpha   90.00
_cell.angle_beta   90.00
_cell.angle_gamma   90.00
#
_symmetry.space_group_name_H-M   'P 1'
#
loop_
_entity.id
_entity.type
_entity.pdbx_description
1 polymer ?
#
loop_
_entity_poly.entity_id
_entity_poly.type
_entity_poly.pdbx_seq_one_letter_code
_entity_poly.pdbx_strand_id
1 'polypeptide(L)'
;MHRPRKEMIAETRAKLIAAARHAFGTIGYADASMDDFTASAGLTRGALYHHVGDKRGLLQAVIAEIDGEMAARVNEVAARAPTRWQHFVDECTTYIELALEPEIQRIMFRDAPAVLGDP
;
A
#
# COMPACT_ATOMS: atom_id res chain seq x y z
N MET A 1 -0.29 -10.10 -30.01
CA MET A 1 -0.97 -8.87 -29.53
C MET A 1 0.10 -7.91 -29.01
N HIS A 2 0.21 -6.70 -29.56
CA HIS A 2 1.12 -5.66 -29.07
C HIS A 2 0.41 -4.91 -27.94
N ARG A 3 0.91 -5.02 -26.70
CA ARG A 3 0.37 -4.24 -25.58
C ARG A 3 0.79 -2.78 -25.73
N PRO A 4 -0.13 -1.81 -25.61
CA PRO A 4 0.20 -0.39 -25.62
C PRO A 4 1.23 -0.04 -24.55
N ARG A 5 2.20 0.81 -24.88
CA ARG A 5 3.27 1.25 -23.96
C ARG A 5 2.75 1.73 -22.60
N LYS A 6 1.59 2.39 -22.56
CA LYS A 6 0.95 2.85 -21.32
C LYS A 6 0.53 1.71 -20.39
N GLU A 7 0.00 0.62 -20.95
CA GLU A 7 -0.42 -0.55 -20.16
C GLU A 7 0.79 -1.27 -19.56
N MET A 8 1.88 -1.41 -20.32
CA MET A 8 3.12 -1.97 -19.80
C MET A 8 3.70 -1.15 -18.65
N ILE A 9 3.69 0.18 -18.75
CA ILE A 9 4.16 1.06 -17.68
C ILE A 9 3.31 0.89 -16.42
N ALA A 10 1.98 0.84 -16.56
CA ALA A 10 1.08 0.64 -15.43
C ALA A 10 1.30 -0.72 -14.76
N GLU A 11 1.46 -1.80 -15.54
CA GLU A 11 1.73 -3.15 -15.05
C GLU A 11 3.07 -3.22 -14.28
N THR A 12 4.12 -2.61 -14.85
CA THR A 12 5.44 -2.53 -14.20
C THR A 12 5.38 -1.73 -12.89
N ARG A 13 4.62 -0.62 -12.86
CA ARG A 13 4.42 0.18 -11.64
C ARG A 13 3.69 -0.63 -10.57
N ALA A 14 2.63 -1.34 -10.93
CA ALA A 14 1.88 -2.19 -10.01
C ALA A 14 2.75 -3.31 -9.41
N LYS A 15 3.56 -3.98 -10.23
CA LYS A 15 4.52 -5.00 -9.75
C LYS A 15 5.51 -4.44 -8.75
N LEU A 16 6.01 -3.23 -8.97
CA LEU A 16 6.94 -2.59 -8.04
C LEU A 16 6.26 -2.21 -6.72
N ILE A 17 5.05 -1.65 -6.76
CA ILE A 17 4.31 -1.29 -5.54
C ILE A 17 4.03 -2.56 -4.72
N ALA A 18 3.59 -3.65 -5.35
CA ALA A 18 3.40 -4.94 -4.69
C ALA A 18 4.69 -5.47 -4.04
N ALA A 19 5.82 -5.40 -4.75
CA ALA A 19 7.11 -5.84 -4.21
C ALA A 19 7.56 -4.96 -3.02
N ALA A 20 7.37 -3.64 -3.12
CA ALA A 20 7.67 -2.70 -2.05
C ALA A 20 6.78 -2.93 -0.82
N ARG A 21 5.47 -3.10 -1.02
CA ARG A 21 4.50 -3.44 0.03
C ARG A 21 4.90 -4.71 0.77
N HIS A 22 5.23 -5.76 0.03
CA HIS A 22 5.71 -7.00 0.64
C HIS A 22 6.98 -6.79 1.47
N ALA A 23 7.98 -6.08 0.94
CA ALA A 23 9.21 -5.79 1.67
C ALA A 23 8.96 -4.95 2.93
N PHE A 24 8.19 -3.87 2.83
CA PHE A 24 7.85 -3.01 3.96
C PHE A 24 7.05 -3.78 5.02
N GLY A 25 6.08 -4.59 4.62
CA GLY A 25 5.29 -5.42 5.54
C GLY A 25 6.10 -6.50 6.25
N THR A 26 7.11 -7.08 5.60
CA THR A 26 7.89 -8.21 6.13
C THR A 26 9.09 -7.79 6.97
N ILE A 27 9.89 -6.83 6.50
CA ILE A 27 11.13 -6.39 7.16
C ILE A 27 11.12 -4.93 7.60
N GLY A 28 10.08 -4.15 7.23
CA GLY A 28 9.96 -2.74 7.61
C GLY A 28 10.59 -1.80 6.60
N TYR A 29 10.10 -0.55 6.58
CA TYR A 29 10.58 0.46 5.64
C TYR A 29 12.08 0.70 5.77
N ALA A 30 12.63 0.83 6.98
CA ALA A 30 14.04 1.15 7.18
C ALA A 30 14.96 0.11 6.53
N ASP A 31 14.70 -1.17 6.76
CA ASP A 31 15.54 -2.29 6.32
C ASP A 31 15.29 -2.71 4.86
N ALA A 32 14.16 -2.33 4.26
CA ALA A 32 13.84 -2.69 2.87
C ALA A 32 14.73 -1.98 1.84
N SER A 33 15.49 -2.73 1.05
CA SER A 33 16.31 -2.17 -0.04
C SER A 33 15.52 -2.05 -1.34
N MET A 34 15.50 -0.84 -1.92
CA MET A 34 14.92 -0.57 -3.24
C MET A 34 15.45 -1.53 -4.31
N ASP A 35 16.75 -1.76 -4.31
CA ASP A 35 17.41 -2.57 -5.33
C ASP A 35 17.05 -4.05 -5.17
N ASP A 36 16.91 -4.53 -3.93
CA ASP A 36 16.65 -5.94 -3.63
C ASP A 36 15.23 -6.33 -4.05
N PHE A 37 14.21 -5.57 -3.62
CA PHE A 37 12.82 -5.91 -4.00
C PHE A 37 12.51 -5.60 -5.47
N THR A 38 13.23 -4.64 -6.07
CA THR A 38 13.14 -4.40 -7.52
C THR A 38 13.68 -5.60 -8.30
N ALA A 39 14.83 -6.14 -7.88
CA ALA A 39 15.42 -7.32 -8.49
C ALA A 39 14.56 -8.57 -8.29
N SER A 40 13.98 -8.77 -7.09
CA SER A 40 13.08 -9.90 -6.82
C SER A 40 11.79 -9.84 -7.65
N ALA A 41 11.35 -8.64 -8.05
CA ALA A 41 10.21 -8.44 -8.95
C ALA A 41 10.55 -8.66 -10.44
N GLY A 42 11.81 -8.96 -10.78
CA GLY A 42 12.27 -9.13 -12.16
C GLY A 42 12.33 -7.82 -12.95
N LEU A 43 12.48 -6.68 -12.26
CA LEU A 43 12.47 -5.35 -12.87
C LEU A 43 13.88 -4.74 -12.84
N THR A 44 14.16 -3.80 -13.75
CA THR A 44 15.47 -3.13 -13.84
C THR A 44 15.43 -1.73 -13.22
N ARG A 45 16.54 -1.33 -12.58
CA ARG A 45 16.72 -0.02 -11.93
C ARG A 45 16.31 1.16 -12.81
N GLY A 46 16.80 1.20 -14.05
CA GLY A 46 16.64 2.36 -14.93
C GLY A 46 15.19 2.67 -15.33
N ALA A 47 14.32 1.66 -15.44
CA ALA A 47 12.94 1.88 -15.87
C ALA A 47 12.02 2.36 -14.73
N LEU A 48 12.40 2.08 -13.48
CA LEU A 48 11.50 2.24 -12.34
C LEU A 48 11.68 3.55 -11.58
N TYR A 49 12.91 3.98 -11.35
CA TYR A 49 13.20 5.22 -10.62
C TYR A 49 12.56 6.45 -11.30
N HIS A 50 12.34 6.42 -12.62
CA HIS A 50 11.64 7.50 -13.34
C HIS A 50 10.10 7.50 -13.11
N HIS A 51 9.49 6.37 -12.78
CA HIS A 51 8.02 6.25 -12.67
C HIS A 51 7.51 6.34 -11.23
N VAL A 52 8.30 5.87 -10.27
CA VAL A 52 7.93 5.86 -8.85
C VAL A 52 8.77 6.81 -8.00
N GLY A 53 9.82 7.41 -8.58
CA GLY A 53 10.71 8.33 -7.89
C GLY A 53 11.63 7.59 -6.93
N ASP A 54 11.53 7.94 -5.65
CA ASP A 54 12.37 7.41 -4.58
C ASP A 54 11.60 6.44 -3.67
N LYS A 55 12.31 5.87 -2.69
CA LYS A 55 11.75 4.93 -1.70
C LYS A 55 10.57 5.55 -0.92
N ARG A 56 10.61 6.86 -0.68
CA ARG A 56 9.54 7.60 0.00
C ARG A 56 8.28 7.71 -0.89
N GLY A 57 8.44 7.99 -2.17
CA GLY A 57 7.35 7.98 -3.16
C GLY A 57 6.72 6.60 -3.33
N LEU A 58 7.50 5.53 -3.23
CA LEU A 58 6.96 4.17 -3.17
C LEU A 58 6.18 3.91 -1.89
N LEU A 59 6.67 4.35 -0.74
CA LEU A 59 5.91 4.23 0.52
C LEU A 59 4.57 4.95 0.41
N GLN A 60 4.52 6.16 -0.16
CA GLN A 60 3.26 6.88 -0.41
C GLN A 60 2.32 6.10 -1.35
N ALA A 61 2.86 5.47 -2.40
CA ALA A 61 2.06 4.66 -3.31
C ALA A 61 1.48 3.40 -2.62
N VAL A 62 2.28 2.73 -1.78
CA VAL A 62 1.82 1.59 -0.97
C VAL A 62 0.76 2.00 0.04
N ILE A 63 0.95 3.13 0.73
CA ILE A 63 -0.03 3.69 1.67
C ILE A 63 -1.36 3.96 0.97
N ALA A 64 -1.33 4.57 -0.22
CA ALA A 64 -2.55 4.85 -0.98
C ALA A 64 -3.30 3.57 -1.41
N GLU A 65 -2.57 2.48 -1.70
CA GLU A 65 -3.16 1.18 -2.00
C GLU A 65 -3.83 0.57 -0.76
N ILE A 66 -3.13 0.56 0.37
CA ILE A 66 -3.65 0.05 1.65
C ILE A 66 -4.87 0.87 2.11
N ASP A 67 -4.82 2.20 2.02
CA ASP A 67 -5.93 3.08 2.39
C ASP A 67 -7.19 2.80 1.56
N GLY A 68 -7.03 2.61 0.24
CA GLY A 68 -8.12 2.23 -0.65
C GLY A 68 -8.72 0.86 -0.30
N GLU A 69 -7.89 -0.13 0.01
CA GLU A 69 -8.33 -1.46 0.44
C GLU A 69 -9.04 -1.44 1.79
N MET A 70 -8.51 -0.67 2.75
CA MET A 70 -9.16 -0.49 4.05
C MET A 70 -10.52 0.17 3.89
N ALA A 71 -10.61 1.24 3.11
CA ALA A 71 -11.87 1.92 2.81
C ALA A 71 -12.88 0.98 2.14
N ALA A 72 -12.45 0.14 1.19
CA ALA A 72 -13.33 -0.83 0.55
C ALA A 72 -13.88 -1.85 1.57
N ARG A 73 -13.01 -2.42 2.41
CA ARG A 73 -13.40 -3.41 3.43
C ARG A 73 -14.35 -2.82 4.47
N VAL A 74 -14.07 -1.59 4.94
CA VAL A 74 -14.94 -0.85 5.86
C VAL A 74 -16.33 -0.63 5.24
N ASN A 75 -16.38 -0.13 4.00
CA ASN A 75 -17.63 0.10 3.29
C ASN A 75 -18.44 -1.19 3.09
N GLU A 76 -17.79 -2.31 2.78
CA GLU A 76 -18.47 -3.60 2.58
C GLU A 76 -19.15 -4.14 3.85
N VAL A 77 -18.52 -3.96 5.02
CA VAL A 77 -19.09 -4.36 6.30
C VAL A 77 -20.24 -3.41 6.67
N ALA A 78 -19.98 -2.11 6.62
CA ALA A 78 -20.94 -1.08 7.03
C ALA A 78 -22.21 -1.06 6.17
N ALA A 79 -22.10 -1.37 4.86
CA ALA A 79 -23.24 -1.43 3.95
C ALA A 79 -24.31 -2.46 4.33
N ARG A 80 -23.99 -3.41 5.21
CA ARG A 80 -24.92 -4.45 5.69
C ARG A 80 -25.66 -4.04 6.97
N ALA A 81 -25.33 -2.89 7.54
CA ALA A 81 -25.87 -2.45 8.81
C ALA A 81 -27.37 -2.10 8.71
N PRO A 82 -28.20 -2.54 9.67
CA PRO A 82 -29.65 -2.30 9.66
C PRO A 82 -30.03 -0.86 10.00
N THR A 83 -29.12 -0.08 10.57
CA THR A 83 -29.35 1.32 10.98
C THR A 83 -28.11 2.17 10.73
N ARG A 84 -28.28 3.50 10.65
CA ARG A 84 -27.17 4.45 10.54
C ARG A 84 -26.22 4.42 11.75
N TRP A 85 -26.76 4.16 12.95
CA TRP A 85 -25.93 4.02 14.14
C TRP A 85 -25.06 2.76 14.06
N GLN A 86 -25.65 1.63 13.66
CA GLN A 86 -24.89 0.40 13.50
C GLN A 86 -23.85 0.52 12.38
N HIS A 87 -24.17 1.22 11.28
CA HIS A 87 -23.21 1.54 10.23
C HIS A 87 -21.96 2.23 10.79
N PHE A 88 -22.15 3.30 11.56
CA PHE A 88 -21.04 4.03 12.20
C PHE A 88 -20.22 3.14 13.15
N VAL A 89 -20.89 2.33 13.98
CA VAL A 89 -20.21 1.41 14.90
C VAL A 89 -19.40 0.36 14.14
N ASP A 90 -19.97 -0.22 13.08
CA ASP A 90 -19.32 -1.22 12.23
C ASP A 90 -18.12 -0.61 11.50
N GLU A 91 -18.25 0.62 10.98
CA GLU A 91 -17.13 1.35 10.36
C GLU A 91 -15.97 1.56 11.35
N CYS A 92 -16.25 2.11 12.53
CA CYS A 92 -15.23 2.36 13.53
C CYS A 92 -14.55 1.08 14.03
N THR A 93 -15.34 0.03 14.28
CA THR A 93 -14.82 -1.24 14.78
C THR A 93 -13.95 -1.92 13.73
N THR A 94 -14.45 -2.01 12.49
CA THR A 94 -13.70 -2.60 11.37
C THR A 94 -12.41 -1.83 11.14
N TYR A 95 -12.44 -0.49 11.14
CA TYR A 95 -11.22 0.31 10.97
C TYR A 95 -10.16 -0.01 12.03
N ILE A 96 -10.55 -0.11 13.30
CA ILE A 96 -9.63 -0.46 14.39
C ILE A 96 -9.08 -1.88 14.22
N GLU A 97 -9.91 -2.85 13.86
CA GLU A 97 -9.48 -4.22 13.62
C GLU A 97 -8.46 -4.30 12.47
N LEU A 98 -8.70 -3.59 11.37
CA LEU A 98 -7.77 -3.48 10.25
C LEU A 98 -6.45 -2.83 10.67
N ALA A 99 -6.51 -1.76 11.48
CA ALA A 99 -5.32 -1.09 11.99
C ALA A 99 -4.43 -1.97 12.87
N LEU A 100 -4.96 -3.09 13.39
CA LEU A 100 -4.22 -4.08 14.17
C LEU A 100 -3.59 -5.19 13.30
N GLU A 101 -3.94 -5.31 12.02
CA GLU A 101 -3.30 -6.27 11.12
C GLU A 101 -1.80 -5.94 10.99
N PRO A 102 -0.87 -6.92 11.13
CA PRO A 102 0.57 -6.63 11.24
C PRO A 102 1.16 -5.81 10.10
N GLU A 103 0.73 -6.05 8.86
CA GLU A 103 1.15 -5.27 7.68
C GLU A 103 0.70 -3.82 7.80
N ILE A 104 -0.61 -3.60 8.01
CA ILE A 104 -1.23 -2.28 8.11
C ILE A 104 -0.63 -1.52 9.29
N GLN A 105 -0.54 -2.14 10.46
CA GLN A 105 0.06 -1.56 11.66
C GLN A 105 1.49 -1.07 11.40
N ARG A 106 2.31 -1.89 10.75
CA ARG A 106 3.70 -1.53 10.46
C ARG A 106 3.78 -0.40 9.44
N ILE A 107 3.12 -0.55 8.30
CA ILE A 107 3.26 0.39 7.18
C ILE A 107 2.55 1.72 7.50
N MET A 108 1.27 1.67 7.87
CA MET A 108 0.43 2.87 8.04
C MET A 108 0.70 3.59 9.36
N PHE A 109 0.96 2.85 10.45
CA PHE A 109 0.98 3.42 11.80
C PHE A 109 2.36 3.44 12.47
N ARG A 110 3.40 2.91 11.83
CA ARG A 110 4.80 3.05 12.29
C ARG A 110 5.70 3.67 11.24
N ASP A 111 5.75 3.10 10.05
CA ASP A 111 6.65 3.54 8.99
C ASP A 111 6.19 4.88 8.39
N ALA A 112 4.89 5.04 8.09
CA ALA A 112 4.38 6.27 7.50
C ALA A 112 4.63 7.50 8.38
N PRO A 113 4.29 7.53 9.69
CA PRO A 113 4.57 8.70 10.53
C PRO A 113 6.07 8.96 10.69
N ALA A 114 6.89 7.91 10.78
CA ALA A 114 8.34 8.04 10.93
C ALA A 114 9.02 8.65 9.69
N VAL A 115 8.47 8.43 8.49
CA VAL A 115 9.10 8.81 7.22
C VAL A 115 8.46 10.05 6.60
N LEU A 116 7.13 10.17 6.70
CA LEU A 116 6.34 11.23 6.07
C LEU A 116 6.00 12.35 7.05
N GLY A 117 6.19 12.13 8.35
CA GLY A 117 5.71 13.01 9.41
C GLY A 117 4.27 12.71 9.81
N ASP A 118 3.80 13.41 10.83
CA ASP A 118 2.37 13.46 11.15
C ASP A 118 1.66 14.27 10.05
N PRO A 119 0.49 13.82 9.54
CA PRO A 119 -0.31 14.62 8.62
C PRO A 119 -0.77 15.95 9.24
#